data_AF-A0AAU9NIJ0-F1
#
_entry.id   AF-A0AAU9NIJ0-F1
#
_cell.length_a   1.000
_cell.length_b   1.000
_cell.length_c   1.000
_cell.angle_alpha   90.00
_cell.angle_beta   90.00
_cell.angle_gamma   90.00
#
_symmetry.space_group_name_H-M   'P 1'
#
loop_
_entity.id
_entity.type
_entity.pdbx_description
1 polymer ?
#
loop_
_entity_poly.entity_id
_entity_poly.type
_entity_poly.pdbx_seq_one_letter_code
_entity_poly.pdbx_strand_id
1 'polypeptide(L)'
;MIPFMSSAKSHLLSPIKNFIHADFHGVFQRMTLTDKVLFLNVHGVDKSGIGWHRLPVFLGLSYLAIRRRLHDKYNLLNVGKTPVGVRFNAADFPFRTADGKFTDPFNEGTGGEGSFFGRNMPPVDQKDKVRTLRLVSCGYC
;
A
#
# COMPACT_ATOMS: atom_id res chain seq x y z
N MET A 1 10.75 28.17 -26.35
CA MET A 1 10.34 26.75 -26.16
C MET A 1 8.90 26.74 -25.66
N ILE A 2 8.04 25.91 -26.25
CA ILE A 2 6.64 26.23 -26.60
C ILE A 2 5.65 26.19 -25.39
N PRO A 3 4.92 27.29 -25.08
CA PRO A 3 3.91 27.34 -24.00
C PRO A 3 2.64 26.52 -24.31
N PHE A 4 2.41 26.14 -25.56
CA PHE A 4 1.26 25.35 -26.01
C PHE A 4 1.22 23.92 -25.42
N MET A 5 2.39 23.26 -25.25
CA MET A 5 2.44 21.92 -24.65
C MET A 5 2.09 21.92 -23.14
N SER A 6 2.18 23.07 -22.47
CA SER A 6 1.79 23.22 -21.06
C SER A 6 0.27 23.34 -20.91
N SER A 7 -0.37 24.09 -21.80
CA SER A 7 -1.82 24.28 -21.82
C SER A 7 -2.58 23.01 -22.24
N ALA A 8 -2.09 22.27 -23.24
CA ALA A 8 -2.73 21.01 -23.64
C ALA A 8 -2.74 19.95 -22.51
N LYS A 9 -1.68 19.93 -21.68
CA LYS A 9 -1.60 19.04 -20.52
C LYS A 9 -2.60 19.41 -19.43
N SER A 10 -2.81 20.70 -19.15
CA SER A 10 -3.72 21.13 -18.08
C SER A 10 -5.18 20.80 -18.41
N HIS A 11 -5.60 20.91 -19.68
CA HIS A 11 -6.95 20.57 -20.11
C HIS A 11 -7.21 19.06 -20.16
N LEU A 12 -6.25 18.23 -20.60
CA LEU A 12 -6.38 16.77 -20.59
C LEU A 12 -6.36 16.18 -19.17
N LEU A 13 -5.61 16.78 -18.24
CA LEU A 13 -5.48 16.28 -16.87
C LEU A 13 -6.62 16.74 -15.94
N SER A 14 -7.35 17.80 -16.29
CA SER A 14 -8.46 18.34 -15.49
C SER A 14 -9.60 17.32 -15.24
N PRO A 15 -10.16 16.64 -16.27
CA PRO A 15 -11.21 15.64 -16.04
C PRO A 15 -10.70 14.43 -15.26
N ILE A 16 -9.42 14.05 -15.43
CA ILE A 16 -8.79 12.96 -14.68
C ILE A 16 -8.65 13.33 -13.19
N LYS A 17 -8.29 14.59 -12.88
CA LYS A 17 -8.22 15.08 -11.49
C LYS A 17 -9.59 15.08 -10.80
N ASN A 18 -10.65 15.43 -11.52
CA ASN A 18 -12.03 15.37 -10.99
C ASN A 18 -12.57 13.93 -10.90
N PHE A 19 -12.01 13.01 -11.68
CA PHE A 19 -12.37 11.61 -11.64
C PHE A 19 -11.81 10.91 -10.40
N ILE A 20 -10.55 11.23 -10.03
CA ILE A 20 -9.81 10.67 -8.90
C ILE A 20 -10.21 11.40 -7.60
N HIS A 21 -10.56 10.64 -6.56
CA HIS A 21 -10.83 11.22 -5.23
C HIS A 21 -9.61 11.98 -4.69
N ALA A 22 -9.82 13.12 -4.02
CA ALA A 22 -8.76 14.02 -3.58
C ALA A 22 -7.68 13.29 -2.73
N ASP A 23 -8.10 12.38 -1.86
CA ASP A 23 -7.22 11.59 -0.99
C ASP A 23 -6.20 10.73 -1.77
N PHE A 24 -6.54 10.32 -2.99
CA PHE A 24 -5.65 9.52 -3.82
C PHE A 24 -4.65 10.35 -4.63
N HIS A 25 -4.79 11.68 -4.70
CA HIS A 25 -3.90 12.52 -5.51
C HIS A 25 -2.44 12.38 -5.06
N GLY A 26 -2.19 12.31 -3.75
CA GLY A 26 -0.85 12.13 -3.20
C GLY A 26 -0.19 10.82 -3.63
N VAL A 27 -0.92 9.70 -3.54
CA VAL A 27 -0.42 8.37 -3.95
C VAL A 27 -0.29 8.30 -5.47
N PHE A 28 -1.29 8.80 -6.21
CA PHE A 28 -1.32 8.81 -7.67
C PHE A 28 -0.10 9.52 -8.26
N GLN A 29 0.36 10.62 -7.66
CA GLN A 29 1.57 11.32 -8.14
C GLN A 29 2.84 10.47 -8.06
N ARG A 30 2.96 9.61 -7.04
CA ARG A 30 4.11 8.73 -6.83
C ARG A 30 4.10 7.50 -7.74
N MET A 31 2.97 7.21 -8.38
CA MET A 31 2.82 6.03 -9.23
C MET A 31 3.57 6.17 -10.57
N THR A 32 4.08 5.04 -11.06
CA THR A 32 4.60 4.92 -12.43
C THR A 32 3.48 5.13 -13.46
N LEU A 33 3.83 5.44 -14.72
CA LEU A 33 2.83 5.67 -15.77
C LEU A 33 1.93 4.44 -16.00
N THR A 34 2.51 3.24 -16.00
CA THR A 34 1.76 1.99 -16.09
C THR A 34 0.83 1.80 -14.89
N ASP A 35 1.32 2.05 -13.68
CA ASP A 35 0.50 1.88 -12.47
C ASP A 35 -0.63 2.94 -12.40
N LYS A 36 -0.43 4.14 -12.95
CA LYS A 36 -1.49 5.16 -13.09
C LYS A 36 -2.63 4.67 -14.00
N VAL A 37 -2.30 4.06 -15.14
CA VAL A 37 -3.31 3.48 -16.05
C VAL A 37 -4.07 2.36 -15.34
N LEU A 38 -3.36 1.48 -14.64
CA LEU A 38 -3.95 0.40 -13.86
C LEU A 38 -4.86 0.91 -12.74
N PHE A 39 -4.43 1.95 -12.02
CA PHE A 39 -5.21 2.61 -11.00
C PHE A 39 -6.50 3.21 -11.56
N LEU A 40 -6.43 3.89 -12.71
CA LEU A 40 -7.61 4.45 -13.36
C LEU A 40 -8.63 3.38 -13.77
N ASN A 41 -8.17 2.20 -14.21
CA ASN A 41 -9.06 1.07 -14.51
C ASN A 41 -9.78 0.58 -13.25
N VAL A 42 -9.04 0.29 -12.16
CA VAL A 42 -9.62 -0.17 -10.89
C VAL A 42 -10.57 0.88 -10.31
N HIS A 43 -10.11 2.13 -10.23
CA HIS A 43 -10.89 3.25 -9.71
C HIS A 43 -12.15 3.52 -10.55
N GLY A 44 -12.08 3.30 -11.87
CA GLY A 44 -13.24 3.42 -12.75
C GLY A 44 -14.29 2.33 -12.51
N VAL A 45 -13.85 1.07 -12.33
CA VAL A 45 -14.76 -0.02 -11.94
C VAL A 45 -15.39 0.26 -10.58
N ASP A 46 -14.63 0.77 -9.62
CA ASP A 46 -15.14 1.13 -8.29
C ASP A 46 -16.20 2.24 -8.37
N LYS A 47 -15.95 3.27 -9.19
CA LYS A 47 -16.86 4.42 -9.33
C LYS A 47 -18.07 4.13 -10.19
N SER A 48 -18.02 3.10 -11.05
CA SER A 48 -19.13 2.72 -11.94
C SER A 48 -20.39 2.23 -11.20
N GLY A 49 -20.28 1.85 -9.93
CA GLY A 49 -21.39 1.32 -9.13
C GLY A 49 -21.79 -0.13 -9.49
N ILE A 50 -21.23 -0.71 -10.55
CA ILE A 50 -21.47 -2.11 -10.95
C ILE A 50 -20.84 -3.06 -9.92
N GLY A 51 -19.66 -2.69 -9.39
CA GLY A 51 -18.89 -3.52 -8.48
C GLY A 51 -18.12 -4.62 -9.21
N TRP A 52 -16.84 -4.79 -8.89
CA TRP A 52 -15.96 -5.76 -9.55
C TRP A 52 -16.43 -7.21 -9.43
N HIS A 53 -17.13 -7.53 -8.34
CA HIS A 53 -17.67 -8.87 -8.06
C HIS A 53 -18.89 -9.23 -8.92
N ARG A 54 -19.45 -8.28 -9.67
CA ARG A 54 -20.54 -8.53 -10.64
C ARG A 54 -20.03 -8.72 -12.08
N LEU A 55 -18.73 -8.57 -12.31
CA LEU A 55 -18.13 -8.80 -13.61
C LEU A 55 -18.01 -10.31 -13.91
N PRO A 56 -17.97 -10.72 -15.19
CA PRO A 56 -17.54 -12.05 -15.58
C PRO A 56 -16.24 -12.45 -14.89
N VAL A 57 -16.09 -13.73 -14.55
CA VAL A 57 -15.01 -14.24 -13.68
C VAL A 57 -13.62 -13.77 -14.13
N PHE A 58 -13.31 -13.84 -15.42
CA PHE A 58 -11.99 -13.43 -15.93
C PHE A 58 -11.73 -11.92 -15.75
N LEU A 59 -12.75 -11.07 -15.88
CA LEU A 59 -12.67 -9.63 -15.60
C LEU A 59 -12.56 -9.34 -14.10
N GLY A 60 -13.25 -10.11 -13.27
CA GLY A 60 -13.10 -10.03 -11.81
C GLY A 60 -11.68 -10.41 -11.37
N LEU A 61 -11.11 -11.48 -11.93
CA LEU A 61 -9.75 -11.93 -11.64
C LEU A 61 -8.70 -10.92 -12.12
N SER A 62 -8.87 -10.33 -13.31
CA SER A 62 -7.95 -9.31 -13.80
C SER A 62 -7.98 -8.07 -12.92
N TYR A 63 -9.17 -7.62 -12.52
CA TYR A 63 -9.34 -6.53 -11.56
C TYR A 63 -8.63 -6.83 -10.22
N LEU A 64 -8.84 -8.02 -9.65
CA LEU A 64 -8.20 -8.41 -8.39
C LEU A 64 -6.68 -8.49 -8.49
N ALA A 65 -6.16 -9.01 -9.60
CA ALA A 65 -4.72 -9.07 -9.84
C ALA A 65 -4.11 -7.66 -9.92
N ILE A 66 -4.79 -6.73 -10.60
CA ILE A 66 -4.36 -5.33 -10.70
C ILE A 66 -4.40 -4.66 -9.32
N ARG A 67 -5.53 -4.79 -8.60
CA ARG A 67 -5.69 -4.23 -7.25
C ARG A 67 -4.63 -4.76 -6.29
N ARG A 68 -4.36 -6.06 -6.29
CA ARG A 68 -3.30 -6.70 -5.48
C ARG A 68 -1.93 -6.11 -5.81
N ARG A 69 -1.57 -6.03 -7.09
CA ARG A 69 -0.29 -5.44 -7.52
C ARG A 69 -0.11 -4.00 -7.02
N LEU A 70 -1.16 -3.19 -7.08
CA LEU A 70 -1.11 -1.82 -6.57
C LEU A 70 -0.93 -1.79 -5.05
N HIS A 71 -1.62 -2.66 -4.30
CA HIS A 71 -1.42 -2.78 -2.86
C HIS A 71 0.00 -3.24 -2.51
N ASP A 72 0.55 -4.23 -3.19
CA ASP A 72 1.90 -4.72 -2.92
C ASP A 72 2.97 -3.64 -3.14
N LYS A 73 2.80 -2.80 -4.16
CA LYS A 73 3.75 -1.73 -4.49
C LYS A 73 3.65 -0.50 -3.59
N TYR A 74 2.43 -0.08 -3.24
CA TYR A 74 2.18 1.23 -2.64
C TYR A 74 1.70 1.16 -1.18
N ASN A 75 1.32 -0.03 -0.69
CA ASN A 75 0.78 -0.26 0.65
C ASN A 75 1.61 -1.28 1.46
N LEU A 76 2.88 -1.51 1.13
CA LEU A 76 3.79 -2.27 1.99
C LEU A 76 4.86 -1.32 2.53
N LEU A 77 4.67 -0.86 3.77
CA LEU A 77 5.58 0.05 4.44
C LEU A 77 6.43 -0.72 5.44
N ASN A 78 7.73 -0.73 5.21
CA ASN A 78 8.68 -1.29 6.16
C ASN A 78 8.78 -0.40 7.41
N VAL A 79 8.95 -1.02 8.58
CA VAL A 79 9.06 -0.34 9.86
C VAL A 79 10.37 -0.74 10.53
N GLY A 80 11.09 0.25 11.04
CA GLY A 80 12.43 0.06 11.58
C GLY A 80 13.52 0.01 10.51
N LYS A 81 14.74 -0.31 10.92
CA LYS A 81 15.84 -0.55 9.98
C LYS A 81 15.65 -1.95 9.40
N THR A 82 15.65 -2.09 8.08
CA THR A 82 15.81 -3.42 7.47
C THR A 82 17.15 -3.98 7.95
N PRO A 83 17.17 -5.05 8.77
CA PRO A 83 18.42 -5.69 9.11
C PRO A 83 19.03 -6.18 7.80
N VAL A 84 20.18 -5.64 7.41
CA VAL A 84 21.01 -6.28 6.40
C VAL A 84 21.68 -7.43 7.15
N GLY A 85 21.02 -8.59 7.15
CA GLY A 85 21.55 -9.77 7.84
C GLY A 85 22.93 -10.13 7.33
N VAL A 86 23.74 -10.78 8.18
CA VAL A 86 24.94 -11.46 7.69
C VAL A 86 24.46 -12.52 6.70
N ARG A 87 25.06 -12.56 5.50
CA ARG A 87 24.67 -13.57 4.51
C ARG A 87 24.85 -14.96 5.12
N PHE A 88 23.79 -15.75 5.11
CA PHE A 88 23.80 -17.14 5.54
C PHE A 88 23.37 -18.04 4.38
N ASN A 89 23.71 -19.32 4.46
CA ASN A 89 23.26 -20.29 3.48
C ASN A 89 21.93 -20.89 3.96
N ALA A 90 20.87 -20.73 3.17
CA ALA A 90 19.56 -21.28 3.51
C ALA A 90 19.57 -22.82 3.63
N ALA A 91 20.52 -23.50 2.99
CA ALA A 91 20.68 -24.95 3.10
C ALA A 91 21.09 -25.40 4.51
N ASP A 92 21.68 -24.51 5.32
CA ASP A 92 22.08 -24.82 6.71
C ASP A 92 20.85 -24.87 7.64
N PHE A 93 19.72 -24.32 7.21
CA PHE A 93 18.46 -24.25 7.96
C PHE A 93 17.28 -24.82 7.13
N PRO A 94 17.26 -26.12 6.77
CA PRO A 94 16.21 -26.73 5.97
C PRO A 94 14.92 -27.01 6.77
N PHE A 95 14.70 -26.29 7.86
CA PHE A 95 13.57 -26.45 8.78
C PHE A 95 13.17 -25.10 9.37
N ARG A 96 11.97 -25.01 9.94
CA ARG A 96 11.52 -23.79 10.65
C ARG A 96 12.17 -23.74 12.03
N THR A 97 12.91 -22.68 12.33
CA THR A 97 13.52 -22.49 13.66
C THR A 97 12.47 -22.11 14.69
N ALA A 98 12.76 -22.36 15.97
CA ALA A 98 11.84 -22.06 17.07
C ALA A 98 11.56 -20.55 17.20
N ASP A 99 12.54 -19.72 16.85
CA ASP A 99 12.46 -18.25 16.89
C ASP A 99 12.02 -17.63 15.56
N GLY A 100 11.71 -18.43 14.54
CA GLY A 100 11.23 -17.98 13.23
C GLY A 100 12.28 -17.32 12.31
N LYS A 101 13.55 -17.28 12.73
CA LYS A 101 14.65 -16.72 11.93
C LYS A 101 15.06 -17.61 10.77
N PHE A 102 15.98 -17.08 9.94
CA PHE A 102 16.60 -17.78 8.81
C PHE A 102 15.62 -18.22 7.71
N THR A 103 14.42 -17.64 7.68
CA THR A 103 13.41 -17.92 6.64
C THR A 103 13.71 -17.17 5.34
N ASP A 104 14.12 -15.90 5.44
CA ASP A 104 14.51 -15.09 4.29
C ASP A 104 16.04 -15.17 4.09
N PRO A 105 16.53 -15.75 2.99
CA PRO A 105 17.97 -15.92 2.73
C PRO A 105 18.77 -14.61 2.74
N PHE A 106 18.11 -13.47 2.55
CA PHE A 106 18.75 -12.16 2.49
C PHE A 106 18.60 -11.37 3.80
N ASN A 107 17.80 -11.85 4.74
CA ASN A 107 17.59 -11.22 6.03
C ASN A 107 17.22 -12.26 7.09
N GLU A 108 18.21 -12.65 7.88
CA GLU A 108 18.09 -13.61 8.98
C GLU A 108 16.92 -13.31 9.93
N GLY A 109 16.68 -12.03 10.23
CA GLY A 109 15.69 -11.60 11.22
C GLY A 109 14.27 -11.41 10.68
N THR A 110 14.04 -11.54 9.37
CA THR A 110 12.70 -11.35 8.80
C THR A 110 11.74 -12.41 9.35
N GLY A 111 10.67 -11.96 10.01
CA GLY A 111 9.61 -12.83 10.53
C GLY A 111 9.97 -13.56 11.84
N GLY A 112 11.16 -13.32 12.38
CA GLY A 112 11.56 -13.86 13.67
C GLY A 112 10.90 -13.15 14.87
N GLU A 113 10.95 -13.80 16.03
CA GLU A 113 10.49 -13.24 17.29
C GLU A 113 11.20 -11.92 17.61
N GLY A 114 10.45 -10.93 18.11
CA GLY A 114 10.98 -9.61 18.44
C GLY A 114 11.18 -8.66 17.24
N SER A 115 10.80 -9.08 16.03
CA SER A 115 10.81 -8.22 14.84
C SER A 115 9.68 -7.18 14.85
N PHE A 116 9.87 -6.05 14.16
CA PHE A 116 8.86 -5.01 14.05
C PHE A 116 7.67 -5.45 13.19
N PHE A 117 6.46 -5.07 13.60
CA PHE A 117 5.29 -5.15 12.72
C PHE A 117 5.39 -4.10 11.61
N GLY A 118 5.25 -4.54 10.36
CA GLY A 118 5.09 -3.65 9.20
C GLY A 118 3.78 -2.87 9.22
N ARG A 119 3.58 -1.98 8.24
CA ARG A 119 2.33 -1.22 8.09
C ARG A 119 1.82 -1.24 6.66
N ASN A 120 0.49 -1.25 6.51
CA ASN A 120 -0.15 -1.12 5.21
C ASN A 120 -0.59 0.31 4.85
N MET A 121 -0.63 1.19 5.86
CA MET A 121 -1.04 2.58 5.72
C MET A 121 -0.09 3.48 6.50
N PRO A 122 0.13 4.73 6.05
CA PRO A 122 0.88 5.71 6.83
C PRO A 122 0.29 5.87 8.24
N PRO A 123 1.12 5.96 9.29
CA PRO A 123 0.62 6.14 10.64
C PRO A 123 -0.05 7.52 10.77
N VAL A 124 -1.22 7.54 11.41
CA VAL A 124 -1.91 8.77 11.81
C VAL A 124 -1.76 8.90 13.32
N ASP A 125 -1.16 10.00 13.80
CA ASP A 125 -1.03 10.24 15.24
C ASP A 125 -2.41 10.51 15.86
N GLN A 126 -2.70 9.79 16.94
CA GLN A 126 -3.97 9.85 17.66
C GLN A 126 -3.77 9.96 19.18
N LYS A 127 -2.55 10.25 19.66
CA LYS A 127 -2.24 10.31 21.10
C LYS A 127 -3.17 11.23 21.88
N ASP A 128 -3.59 12.35 21.28
CA ASP A 128 -4.47 13.32 21.94
C ASP A 128 -5.91 12.82 22.06
N LYS A 129 -6.40 12.05 21.09
CA LYS A 129 -7.76 11.48 21.11
C LYS A 129 -7.90 10.32 22.10
N VAL A 130 -6.85 9.50 22.22
CA VAL A 130 -6.80 8.39 23.19
C VAL A 130 -6.68 8.91 24.63
N ARG A 131 -5.99 10.04 24.83
CA ARG A 131 -5.91 10.70 26.15
C ARG A 131 -7.28 11.17 26.62
N THR A 132 -8.09 11.75 25.72
CA THR A 132 -9.47 12.16 26.04
C THR A 132 -10.36 10.97 26.40
N LEU A 133 -10.27 9.84 25.68
CA LEU A 133 -10.99 8.61 26.01
C LEU A 133 -10.60 8.03 27.39
N ARG A 134 -9.31 8.04 27.74
CA ARG A 134 -8.85 7.63 29.08
C ARG A 134 -9.35 8.55 30.19
N LEU A 135 -9.37 9.86 29.97
CA LEU A 135 -9.88 10.83 30.95
C LEU A 135 -11.39 10.70 31.15
N VAL A 136 -12.15 10.50 30.06
CA VAL A 136 -13.61 10.26 30.14
C VAL A 136 -13.90 8.96 30.87
N SER A 137 -13.15 7.88 30.62
CA SER A 137 -13.37 6.60 31.31
C SER A 137 -12.94 6.60 32.79
N CYS A 138 -12.09 7.54 33.22
CA CYS A 138 -11.66 7.70 34.62
C CYS A 138 -12.60 8.63 35.42
N GLY A 139 -13.45 9.42 34.75
CA GLY A 139 -14.46 10.28 35.38
C GLY A 139 -15.81 9.61 35.68
N TYR A 140 -15.93 8.31 35.40
CA TYR A 140 -17.10 7.47 35.69
C TYR A 140 -16.76 6.33 36.69
N CYS A 141 -15.88 6.59 37.66
CA CYS A 141 -15.71 5.78 38.86
C CYS A 141 -16.02 6.62 40.10
#